data_AF-A0A1V2GE50-F1
#
_entry.id   AF-A0A1V2GE50-F1
#
_cell.length_a   1.000
_cell.length_b   1.000
_cell.length_c   1.000
_cell.angle_alpha   90.00
_cell.angle_beta   90.00
_cell.angle_gamma   90.00
#
_symmetry.space_group_name_H-M   'P 1'
#
loop_
_entity.id
_entity.type
_entity.pdbx_description
1 polymer ?
#
loop_
_entity_poly.entity_id
_entity_poly.type
_entity_poly.pdbx_seq_one_letter_code
_entity_poly.pdbx_strand_id
1 'polypeptide(L)'
;LDWTGDVTPEDKCHCCQFPAPLRPHVVWFGEMPLGMDEIYMALSMADIFIAIGTSGHVYPAAGFVHEAKLHGAHTVELNLEPSQVGNEFAEKYYGPASQVVPEFVEKLLKGL
;
A
#
# COMPACT_ATOMS: atom_id res chain seq x y z
N LEU A 1 14.37 -20.14 10.31
CA LEU A 1 15.67 -19.72 9.77
C LEU A 1 15.54 -18.23 9.56
N ASP A 2 16.09 -17.44 10.47
CA ASP A 2 16.07 -15.99 10.32
C ASP A 2 17.20 -15.61 9.36
N TRP A 3 16.83 -15.14 8.18
CA TRP A 3 17.78 -14.68 7.16
C TRP A 3 18.12 -13.22 7.46
N THR A 4 19.38 -12.93 7.76
CA THR A 4 19.81 -11.59 8.21
C THR A 4 20.75 -10.87 7.23
N GLY A 5 21.13 -11.50 6.12
CA GLY A 5 22.00 -10.92 5.10
C GLY A 5 21.26 -10.60 3.80
N ASP A 6 21.98 -10.08 2.81
CA ASP A 6 21.46 -9.97 1.45
C ASP A 6 21.31 -11.37 0.83
N VAL A 7 20.31 -11.55 -0.03
CA VAL A 7 20.16 -12.78 -0.84
C VAL A 7 20.98 -12.61 -2.11
N THR A 8 21.93 -13.49 -2.35
CA THR A 8 22.75 -13.55 -3.56
C THR A 8 22.27 -14.67 -4.51
N PRO A 9 22.67 -14.65 -5.80
CA PRO A 9 22.33 -15.71 -6.74
C PRO A 9 22.85 -17.11 -6.36
N GLU A 10 23.86 -17.19 -5.49
CA GLU A 10 24.45 -18.43 -5.01
C GLU A 10 23.67 -19.07 -3.85
N ASP A 11 22.81 -18.29 -3.19
CA ASP A 11 22.03 -18.74 -2.05
C ASP A 11 20.90 -19.68 -2.49
N LYS A 12 20.79 -20.80 -1.78
CA LYS A 12 19.83 -21.87 -2.10
C LYS A 12 19.04 -22.29 -0.89
N CYS A 13 17.83 -22.77 -1.13
CA CYS A 13 17.00 -23.30 -0.06
C CYS A 13 17.60 -24.58 0.55
N HIS A 14 17.48 -24.72 1.87
CA HIS A 14 17.92 -25.92 2.61
C HIS A 14 16.80 -26.93 2.85
N CYS A 15 15.56 -26.61 2.45
CA CYS A 15 14.37 -27.43 2.71
C CYS A 15 13.99 -28.38 1.56
N CYS A 16 14.50 -28.15 0.35
CA CYS A 16 14.15 -28.95 -0.82
C CYS A 16 15.16 -30.08 -1.06
N GLN A 17 14.71 -31.20 -1.61
CA GLN A 17 15.58 -32.31 -2.02
C GLN A 17 16.60 -31.87 -3.09
N PHE A 18 16.18 -31.01 -4.00
CA PHE A 18 17.05 -30.32 -4.95
C PHE A 18 17.03 -28.83 -4.63
N PRO A 19 18.14 -28.27 -4.10
CA PRO A 19 18.18 -26.86 -3.70
C PRO A 19 17.91 -25.92 -4.88
N ALA A 20 16.91 -25.05 -4.73
CA ALA A 20 16.57 -24.01 -5.69
C ALA A 20 17.16 -22.65 -5.25
N PRO A 21 17.47 -21.74 -6.19
CA PRO A 21 17.91 -20.39 -5.87
C PRO A 21 16.87 -19.65 -5.02
N LEU A 22 17.35 -18.92 -4.01
CA LEU A 22 16.51 -18.01 -3.24
C LEU A 22 16.28 -16.71 -4.04
N ARG A 23 15.20 -16.01 -3.68
CA ARG A 23 14.92 -14.65 -4.13
C ARG A 23 14.39 -13.82 -2.97
N PRO A 24 14.50 -12.49 -3.02
CA PRO A 24 13.83 -11.62 -2.08
C PRO A 24 12.32 -11.90 -2.05
N HIS A 25 11.74 -11.88 -0.86
CA HIS A 25 10.30 -12.06 -0.66
C HIS A 25 9.55 -10.75 -0.94
N VAL A 26 9.52 -10.39 -2.22
CA VAL A 26 8.86 -9.19 -2.75
C VAL A 26 8.06 -9.57 -4.00
N VAL A 27 7.07 -8.75 -4.33
CA VAL A 27 6.24 -8.93 -5.53
C VAL A 27 6.91 -8.20 -6.70
N TRP A 28 7.15 -8.91 -7.80
CA TRP A 28 7.68 -8.33 -9.03
C TRP A 28 6.56 -7.92 -9.99
N PHE A 29 6.91 -7.11 -11.00
CA PHE A 29 5.97 -6.79 -12.07
C PHE A 29 5.50 -8.07 -12.78
N GLY A 30 4.18 -8.17 -12.97
CA GLY A 30 3.54 -9.36 -13.54
C GLY A 30 3.15 -10.41 -12.50
N GLU A 31 3.55 -10.25 -11.25
CA GLU A 31 3.10 -11.10 -10.14
C GLU A 31 1.90 -10.48 -9.43
N MET A 32 1.02 -11.34 -8.92
CA MET A 32 -0.08 -10.90 -8.06
C MET A 32 0.46 -10.53 -6.68
N PRO A 33 0.04 -9.39 -6.10
CA PRO A 33 0.38 -9.09 -4.72
C PRO A 33 -0.11 -10.18 -3.77
N LEU A 34 0.63 -10.34 -2.67
CA LEU A 34 0.28 -11.29 -1.62
C LEU A 34 -0.88 -10.73 -0.77
N GLY A 35 -1.69 -11.62 -0.19
CA GLY A 35 -2.73 -11.23 0.78
C GLY A 35 -3.91 -10.44 0.19
N MET A 36 -4.21 -10.58 -1.10
CA MET A 36 -5.29 -9.82 -1.74
C MET A 36 -6.64 -9.95 -1.03
N ASP A 37 -7.03 -11.16 -0.61
CA ASP A 37 -8.31 -11.38 0.09
C ASP A 37 -8.40 -10.60 1.40
N GLU A 38 -7.31 -10.58 2.18
CA GLU A 38 -7.22 -9.83 3.43
C GLU A 38 -7.28 -8.31 3.18
N ILE A 39 -6.61 -7.84 2.13
CA ILE A 39 -6.64 -6.44 1.71
C ILE A 39 -8.07 -6.03 1.33
N TYR A 40 -8.75 -6.78 0.45
CA TYR A 40 -10.12 -6.46 0.02
C TYR A 40 -11.11 -6.49 1.19
N MET A 41 -10.97 -7.47 2.10
CA MET A 41 -11.78 -7.51 3.31
C MET A 41 -11.55 -6.26 4.17
N ALA A 42 -10.31 -5.83 4.39
CA ALA A 42 -10.01 -4.62 5.13
C ALA A 42 -10.57 -3.35 4.45
N LEU A 43 -10.44 -3.24 3.12
CA LEU A 43 -11.01 -2.13 2.35
C LEU A 43 -12.54 -2.06 2.49
N SER A 44 -13.21 -3.21 2.51
CA SER A 44 -14.68 -3.28 2.64
C SER A 44 -15.21 -2.85 4.01
N MET A 45 -14.36 -2.88 5.04
CA MET A 45 -14.72 -2.54 6.42
C MET A 45 -14.19 -1.18 6.86
N ALA A 46 -13.40 -0.49 6.02
CA ALA A 46 -12.77 0.76 6.40
C ALA A 46 -13.78 1.91 6.40
N ASP A 47 -13.84 2.67 7.50
CA ASP A 47 -14.59 3.93 7.54
C ASP A 47 -13.82 5.07 6.85
N ILE A 48 -12.48 5.02 6.89
CA ILE A 48 -11.59 6.01 6.31
C ILE A 48 -10.45 5.28 5.57
N PHE A 49 -10.23 5.66 4.31
CA PHE A 49 -9.11 5.21 3.50
C PHE A 49 -8.15 6.38 3.24
N ILE A 50 -6.88 6.22 3.61
CA ILE A 50 -5.86 7.26 3.45
C ILE A 50 -4.73 6.71 2.57
N ALA A 51 -4.52 7.33 1.41
CA ALA A 51 -3.36 7.07 0.56
C ALA A 51 -2.26 8.09 0.83
N ILE A 52 -1.05 7.62 1.15
CA ILE A 52 0.09 8.47 1.49
C ILE A 52 1.23 8.19 0.50
N GLY A 53 1.70 9.22 -0.22
CA GLY A 53 2.94 9.13 -1.00
C GLY A 53 2.92 8.15 -2.17
N THR A 54 1.83 8.10 -2.94
CA THR A 54 1.68 7.21 -4.12
C THR A 54 1.35 8.00 -5.37
N SER A 55 1.89 7.61 -6.52
CA SER A 55 1.50 8.19 -7.81
C SER A 55 0.14 7.69 -8.31
N GLY A 56 -0.36 6.57 -7.75
CA GLY A 56 -1.60 5.94 -8.21
C GLY A 56 -1.49 5.25 -9.59
N HIS A 57 -0.29 4.82 -9.99
CA HIS A 57 -0.07 4.20 -11.32
C HIS A 57 -0.10 2.67 -11.32
N VAL A 58 0.28 2.03 -10.22
CA VAL A 58 0.56 0.57 -10.21
C VAL A 58 -0.66 -0.18 -9.72
N TYR A 59 -1.23 -1.01 -10.60
CA TYR A 59 -2.33 -1.89 -10.27
C TYR A 59 -1.83 -3.20 -9.64
N PRO A 60 -2.59 -3.80 -8.71
CA PRO A 60 -3.95 -3.41 -8.29
C PRO A 60 -4.03 -2.28 -7.25
N ALA A 61 -2.92 -1.91 -6.61
CA ALA A 61 -2.93 -0.98 -5.47
C ALA A 61 -3.55 0.40 -5.78
N ALA A 62 -3.35 0.92 -7.00
CA ALA A 62 -3.98 2.15 -7.47
C ALA A 62 -5.52 2.11 -7.43
N GLY A 63 -6.13 0.93 -7.55
CA GLY A 63 -7.59 0.75 -7.51
C GLY A 63 -8.17 0.63 -6.10
N PHE A 64 -7.36 0.57 -5.04
CA PHE A 64 -7.88 0.36 -3.68
C PHE A 64 -8.74 1.51 -3.17
N VAL A 65 -8.46 2.74 -3.60
CA VAL A 65 -9.29 3.92 -3.29
C VAL A 65 -10.72 3.73 -3.83
N HIS A 66 -10.84 3.17 -5.03
CA HIS A 66 -12.13 2.89 -5.66
C HIS A 66 -12.94 1.91 -4.82
N GLU A 67 -12.32 0.81 -4.44
CA GLU A 67 -12.93 -0.26 -3.65
C GLU A 67 -13.37 0.23 -2.27
N ALA A 68 -12.51 0.96 -1.57
CA ALA A 68 -12.87 1.54 -0.27
C ALA A 68 -14.06 2.51 -0.40
N LYS A 69 -14.05 3.37 -1.43
CA LYS A 69 -15.13 4.31 -1.71
C LYS A 69 -16.45 3.62 -2.03
N LEU A 70 -16.42 2.53 -2.80
CA LEU A 70 -17.62 1.72 -3.10
C LEU A 70 -18.25 1.15 -1.84
N HIS A 71 -17.44 0.85 -0.82
CA HIS A 71 -17.90 0.37 0.49
C HIS A 71 -18.21 1.50 1.49
N GLY A 72 -18.17 2.75 1.05
CA GLY A 72 -18.59 3.91 1.84
C GLY A 72 -17.48 4.58 2.65
N ALA A 73 -16.22 4.16 2.49
CA ALA A 73 -15.10 4.79 3.16
C ALA A 73 -14.92 6.25 2.73
N HIS A 74 -14.61 7.14 3.69
CA HIS A 74 -14.14 8.48 3.39
C HIS A 74 -12.70 8.44 2.88
N THR A 75 -12.44 9.00 1.70
CA THR A 75 -11.17 8.83 1.00
C THR A 75 -10.30 10.09 1.07
N VAL A 76 -9.05 9.92 1.52
CA VAL A 76 -8.10 11.00 1.72
C VAL A 76 -6.79 10.72 0.98
N GLU A 77 -6.30 11.71 0.25
CA GLU A 77 -4.98 11.70 -0.38
C GLU A 77 -4.04 12.65 0.36
N LEU A 78 -2.89 12.13 0.79
CA LEU A 78 -1.79 12.90 1.37
C LEU A 78 -0.56 12.70 0.49
N ASN A 79 -0.23 13.68 -0.36
CA ASN A 79 0.81 13.47 -1.37
C ASN A 79 1.60 14.74 -1.68
N LEU A 80 2.73 14.62 -2.38
CA LEU A 80 3.45 15.81 -2.86
C LEU A 80 2.73 16.45 -4.05
N GLU A 81 2.19 15.62 -4.93
CA GLU A 81 1.52 16.00 -6.17
C GLU A 81 0.24 15.17 -6.35
N PRO A 82 -0.74 15.63 -7.16
CA PRO A 82 -1.94 14.82 -7.43
C PRO A 82 -1.62 13.45 -8.04
N SER A 83 -2.22 12.37 -7.55
CA SER A 83 -2.12 11.04 -8.18
C SER A 83 -3.00 10.93 -9.43
N GLN A 84 -2.76 9.90 -10.25
CA GLN A 84 -3.61 9.61 -11.43
C GLN A 84 -5.06 9.28 -11.08
N VAL A 85 -5.29 8.74 -9.88
CA VAL A 85 -6.62 8.44 -9.32
C VAL A 85 -7.10 9.54 -8.37
N GLY A 86 -6.49 10.73 -8.46
CA GLY A 86 -6.76 11.87 -7.59
C GLY A 86 -8.24 12.27 -7.57
N ASN A 87 -8.99 12.05 -8.64
CA ASN A 87 -10.43 12.33 -8.72
C ASN A 87 -11.30 11.44 -7.82
N GLU A 88 -10.78 10.31 -7.35
CA GLU A 88 -11.54 9.39 -6.50
C GLU A 88 -11.57 9.83 -5.03
N PHE A 89 -10.60 10.62 -4.59
CA PHE A 89 -10.48 11.10 -3.21
C PHE A 89 -11.42 12.26 -2.89
N ALA A 90 -12.06 12.19 -1.72
CA ALA A 90 -12.92 13.23 -1.16
C ALA A 90 -12.11 14.41 -0.60
N GLU A 91 -10.96 14.14 0.04
CA GLU A 91 -10.05 15.15 0.57
C GLU A 91 -8.63 14.97 0.03
N LYS A 92 -7.90 16.08 -0.13
CA LYS A 92 -6.55 16.08 -0.70
C LYS A 92 -5.69 17.11 0.01
N TYR A 93 -4.52 16.69 0.46
CA TYR A 93 -3.55 17.55 1.12
C TYR A 93 -2.19 17.39 0.43
N TYR A 94 -1.63 18.52 0.01
CA TYR A 94 -0.38 18.52 -0.74
C TYR A 94 0.78 19.08 0.07
N GLY A 95 1.82 18.27 0.23
CA GLY A 95 3.02 18.61 0.97
C GLY A 95 3.82 17.37 1.39
N PRO A 96 4.98 17.56 2.02
CA PRO A 96 5.78 16.45 2.54
C PRO A 96 4.95 15.62 3.52
N ALA A 97 4.98 14.29 3.37
CA ALA A 97 4.27 13.38 4.28
C ALA A 97 4.62 13.61 5.76
N SER A 98 5.87 13.99 6.03
CA SER A 98 6.35 14.36 7.37
C SER A 98 5.66 15.58 8.00
N GLN A 99 4.93 16.38 7.21
CA GLN A 99 4.16 17.54 7.68
C GLN A 99 2.66 17.25 7.60
N VAL A 100 2.17 16.82 6.43
CA VAL A 100 0.72 16.68 6.20
C VAL A 100 0.10 15.51 6.95
N VAL A 101 0.85 14.41 7.20
CA VAL A 101 0.32 13.25 7.93
C VAL A 101 0.07 13.60 9.41
N PRO A 102 1.04 14.14 10.18
CA PRO A 102 0.77 14.58 11.55
C PRO A 102 -0.38 15.58 11.65
N GLU A 103 -0.41 16.60 10.78
CA GLU A 103 -1.47 17.61 10.79
C GLU A 103 -2.86 17.02 10.53
N PHE A 104 -2.98 16.09 9.58
CA PHE A 104 -4.23 15.41 9.29
C PHE A 104 -4.68 14.52 10.47
N VAL A 105 -3.76 13.76 11.06
CA VAL A 105 -4.07 12.88 12.20
C VAL A 105 -4.50 13.70 13.42
N GLU A 106 -3.84 14.83 13.70
CA GLU A 106 -4.25 15.72 14.78
C GLU A 106 -5.67 16.26 14.59
N LYS A 107 -6.03 16.61 13.35
CA LYS A 107 -7.40 17.01 13.02
C LYS A 107 -8.36 15.87 13.29
N LEU A 108 -8.12 14.71 12.67
CA LEU A 108 -8.95 13.52 12.82
C LEU A 108 -9.25 13.17 14.29
N LEU A 109 -8.24 13.22 15.15
CA LEU A 109 -8.38 12.90 16.58
C LEU A 109 -9.19 13.94 17.38
N LYS A 110 -9.27 15.19 16.94
CA LYS A 110 -10.05 16.25 17.60
C LYS A 110 -11.54 16.20 17.25
N GLY A 111 -11.97 15.20 16.47
CA GLY A 111 -13.30 15.17 15.85
C GLY A 111 -13.34 16.04 14.59
N LEU A 112 -12.14 16.21 13.97
CA LEU A 112 -11.67 17.20 13.00
C LEU A 112 -10.93 18.41 13.62
#